data_AF-A0A2D4NRE4-F1
#
_entry.id   AF-A0A2D4NRE4-F1
#
_cell.length_a   1.000
_cell.length_b   1.000
_cell.length_c   1.000
_cell.angle_alpha   90.00
_cell.angle_beta   90.00
_cell.angle_gamma   90.00
#
_symmetry.space_group_name_H-M   'P 1'
#
loop_
_entity.id
_entity.type
_entity.pdbx_description
1 polymer ?
#
loop_
_entity_poly.entity_id
_entity_poly.type
_entity_poly.pdbx_seq_one_letter_code
_entity_poly.pdbx_strand_id
1 'polypeptide(L)'
;METNHEYKGFLGCFPDIIGAHKGAIEKVKESDKLIATSKITPQDKQNMLTRASTMSYALQAEMNHFHSNRIYDYNTVMRLYLEQQAQFYETIAQKLRQALSRFPMM
;
A
#
# COMPACT_ATOMS: atom_id res chain seq x y z
N MET A 1 -5.11 -4.04 14.36
CA MET A 1 -5.67 -4.94 13.32
C MET A 1 -6.33 -4.16 12.18
N GLU A 2 -7.00 -3.04 12.47
CA GLU A 2 -7.66 -2.19 11.47
C GLU A 2 -6.71 -1.67 10.39
N THR A 3 -5.52 -1.16 10.75
CA THR A 3 -4.50 -0.72 9.78
C THR A 3 -4.16 -1.82 8.75
N ASN A 4 -3.94 -3.06 9.20
CA ASN A 4 -3.65 -4.16 8.28
C ASN A 4 -4.84 -4.48 7.35
N HIS A 5 -6.07 -4.32 7.82
CA HIS A 5 -7.26 -4.54 7.01
C HIS A 5 -7.43 -3.46 5.94
N GLU A 6 -7.18 -2.19 6.31
CA GLU A 6 -7.18 -1.05 5.38
C GLU A 6 -6.11 -1.23 4.29
N TYR A 7 -4.87 -1.54 4.66
CA TYR A 7 -3.80 -1.79 3.69
C TYR A 7 -4.06 -3.02 2.82
N LYS A 8 -4.75 -4.05 3.33
CA LYS A 8 -5.23 -5.16 2.50
C LYS A 8 -6.23 -4.68 1.45
N GLY A 9 -7.11 -3.74 1.79
CA GLY A 9 -8.02 -3.08 0.86
C GLY A 9 -7.27 -2.35 -0.26
N PHE A 10 -6.31 -1.48 0.10
CA PHE A 10 -5.47 -0.77 -0.88
C PHE A 10 -4.71 -1.74 -1.79
N LEU A 11 -4.11 -2.78 -1.20
CA LEU A 11 -3.37 -3.80 -1.95
C LEU A 11 -4.26 -4.58 -2.93
N GLY A 12 -5.54 -4.76 -2.60
CA GLY A 12 -6.53 -5.39 -3.45
C GLY A 12 -6.82 -4.63 -4.76
N CYS A 13 -6.52 -3.33 -4.83
CA CYS A 13 -6.75 -2.50 -6.02
C CYS A 13 -5.61 -2.58 -7.05
N PHE A 14 -4.38 -2.92 -6.63
CA PHE A 14 -3.22 -2.94 -7.54
C PHE A 14 -3.30 -3.94 -8.70
N PRO A 15 -3.87 -5.14 -8.56
CA PRO A 15 -4.02 -6.08 -9.68
C PRO A 15 -4.70 -5.44 -10.89
N ASP A 16 -5.80 -4.72 -10.68
CA ASP A 16 -6.58 -4.08 -11.75
C ASP A 16 -5.83 -2.87 -12.32
N ILE A 17 -5.24 -2.03 -11.45
CA ILE A 17 -4.44 -0.87 -11.87
C ILE A 17 -3.26 -1.30 -12.74
N ILE A 18 -2.51 -2.30 -12.29
CA ILE A 18 -1.35 -2.83 -13.02
C ILE A 18 -1.80 -3.52 -14.31
N GLY A 19 -2.92 -4.24 -14.29
CA GLY A 19 -3.51 -4.87 -15.48
C GLY A 19 -3.81 -3.83 -16.58
N ALA A 20 -4.50 -2.75 -16.22
CA ALA A 20 -4.80 -1.65 -17.14
C ALA A 20 -3.52 -0.98 -17.67
N HIS A 21 -2.53 -0.74 -16.81
CA HIS A 21 -1.26 -0.12 -17.22
C HIS A 21 -0.44 -1.03 -18.15
N LYS A 22 -0.38 -2.34 -17.87
CA LYS A 22 0.26 -3.33 -18.76
C LYS A 22 -0.43 -3.37 -20.12
N GLY A 23 -1.76 -3.39 -20.15
CA GLY A 23 -2.52 -3.36 -21.40
C GLY A 23 -2.24 -2.10 -22.23
N ALA A 24 -2.10 -0.93 -21.59
CA ALA A 24 -1.71 0.30 -22.28
C ALA A 24 -0.31 0.19 -22.91
N ILE A 25 0.66 -0.38 -22.18
CA ILE A 25 2.03 -0.61 -22.69
C ILE A 25 2.03 -1.57 -23.88
N GLU A 26 1.28 -2.67 -23.79
CA GLU A 26 1.15 -3.64 -24.89
C GLU A 26 0.55 -2.99 -26.15
N LYS A 27 -0.50 -2.16 -25.99
CA LYS A 27 -1.10 -1.43 -27.12
C LYS A 27 -0.13 -0.46 -27.77
N VAL A 28 0.71 0.21 -26.99
CA VAL A 28 1.79 1.06 -27.53
C VAL A 28 2.81 0.23 -28.31
N LYS A 29 3.20 -0.96 -27.83
CA LYS A 29 4.13 -1.86 -28.55
C LYS A 29 3.54 -2.35 -29.88
N GLU A 30 2.25 -2.60 -29.93
CA GLU A 30 1.55 -3.02 -31.16
C GLU A 30 1.33 -1.89 -32.17
N SER A 31 1.49 -0.62 -31.77
CA SER A 31 1.14 0.55 -32.57
C SER A 31 1.87 0.61 -33.93
N ASP A 32 3.15 0.20 -34.00
CA ASP A 32 3.90 0.17 -35.25
C ASP A 32 3.31 -0.80 -36.28
N LYS A 33 2.88 -1.99 -35.82
CA LYS A 33 2.19 -2.96 -36.66
C LYS A 33 0.83 -2.43 -37.12
N LEU A 34 0.13 -1.69 -36.26
CA LEU A 34 -1.15 -1.09 -36.61
C LEU A 34 -1.01 0.03 -37.65
N ILE A 35 0.05 0.84 -37.59
CA ILE A 35 0.40 1.82 -38.63
C ILE A 35 0.72 1.10 -39.94
N ALA A 36 1.55 0.06 -39.91
CA ALA A 36 1.93 -0.69 -41.10
C ALA A 36 0.74 -1.37 -41.81
N THR A 37 -0.32 -1.67 -41.06
CA THR A 37 -1.59 -2.21 -41.60
C THR A 37 -2.66 -1.15 -41.82
N SER A 38 -2.29 0.14 -41.77
CA SER A 38 -3.17 1.30 -41.95
C SER A 38 -4.40 1.34 -41.04
N LYS A 39 -4.33 0.70 -39.86
CA LYS A 39 -5.41 0.67 -38.87
C LYS A 39 -5.45 1.91 -37.97
N ILE A 40 -4.31 2.56 -37.80
CA ILE A 40 -4.16 3.82 -37.04
C ILE A 40 -3.18 4.74 -37.76
N THR A 41 -3.20 6.02 -37.43
CA THR A 41 -2.24 7.01 -37.94
C THR A 41 -0.98 7.11 -37.05
N PRO A 42 0.12 7.68 -37.57
CA PRO A 42 1.27 8.03 -36.73
C PRO A 42 0.93 9.01 -35.59
N GLN A 43 -0.05 9.90 -35.81
CA GLN A 43 -0.52 10.81 -34.77
C GLN A 43 -1.23 10.05 -33.64
N ASP A 44 -2.02 9.03 -33.97
CA ASP A 44 -2.68 8.18 -32.96
C ASP A 44 -1.63 7.46 -32.09
N LYS A 45 -0.57 6.93 -32.69
CA LYS A 45 0.57 6.35 -31.95
C LYS A 45 1.20 7.36 -30.99
N GLN A 46 1.43 8.60 -31.44
CA GLN A 46 1.98 9.63 -30.57
C GLN A 46 1.06 9.92 -29.38
N ASN A 47 -0.25 9.98 -29.60
CA ASN A 47 -1.23 10.17 -28.54
C ASN A 47 -1.24 8.99 -27.55
N MET A 48 -1.12 7.75 -28.04
CA MET A 48 -1.01 6.55 -27.21
C MET A 48 0.27 6.58 -26.35
N LEU A 49 1.41 6.97 -26.92
CA LEU A 49 2.67 7.13 -26.21
C LEU A 49 2.56 8.17 -25.09
N THR A 50 2.02 9.35 -25.40
CA THR A 50 1.81 10.41 -24.40
C THR A 50 0.90 9.93 -23.28
N ARG A 51 -0.21 9.26 -23.62
CA ARG A 51 -1.15 8.72 -22.62
C ARG A 51 -0.48 7.69 -21.71
N ALA A 52 0.26 6.73 -22.28
CA ALA A 52 0.98 5.72 -21.49
C ALA A 52 2.01 6.36 -20.55
N SER A 53 2.73 7.40 -21.02
CA SER A 53 3.66 8.17 -20.20
C SER A 53 2.96 8.88 -19.03
N THR A 54 1.83 9.57 -19.28
CA THR A 54 1.02 10.20 -18.22
C THR A 54 0.54 9.18 -17.20
N MET A 55 0.09 8.00 -17.65
CA MET A 55 -0.29 6.91 -16.74
C MET A 55 0.87 6.45 -15.87
N SER A 56 2.10 6.36 -16.41
CA SER A 56 3.29 5.99 -15.64
C SER A 56 3.61 7.01 -14.56
N TYR A 57 3.48 8.31 -14.86
CA TYR A 57 3.70 9.36 -13.85
C TYR A 57 2.62 9.33 -12.76
N ALA A 58 1.36 9.13 -13.12
CA ALA A 58 0.28 8.99 -12.15
C ALA A 58 0.50 7.78 -11.23
N LEU A 59 0.87 6.62 -11.78
CA LEU A 59 1.16 5.42 -11.00
C LEU A 59 2.35 5.64 -10.05
N GLN A 60 3.42 6.29 -10.51
CA GLN A 60 4.57 6.61 -9.65
C GLN A 60 4.19 7.59 -8.53
N ALA A 61 3.39 8.61 -8.82
CA ALA A 61 2.89 9.55 -7.82
C ALA A 61 2.06 8.82 -6.74
N GLU A 62 1.18 7.90 -7.15
CA GLU A 62 0.37 7.10 -6.24
C GLU A 62 1.24 6.17 -5.38
N MET A 63 2.25 5.51 -5.97
CA MET A 63 3.18 4.67 -5.22
C MET A 63 3.98 5.47 -4.17
N ASN A 64 4.39 6.70 -4.50
CA ASN A 64 5.05 7.58 -3.55
C ASN A 64 4.13 8.00 -2.40
N HIS A 65 2.86 8.30 -2.70
CA HIS A 65 1.86 8.61 -1.69
C HIS A 65 1.60 7.41 -0.77
N PHE A 66 1.35 6.24 -1.37
CA PHE A 66 1.15 4.97 -0.67
C PHE A 66 2.32 4.63 0.25
N HIS A 67 3.56 4.76 -0.21
CA HIS A 67 4.73 4.46 0.61
C HIS A 67 4.94 5.44 1.76
N SER A 68 4.68 6.72 1.52
CA SER A 68 4.78 7.75 2.57
C SER A 68 3.80 7.48 3.71
N ASN A 69 2.53 7.19 3.39
CA ASN A 69 1.52 6.85 4.38
C ASN A 69 1.83 5.52 5.08
N ARG A 70 2.25 4.50 4.31
CA ARG A 70 2.60 3.18 4.86
C ARG A 70 3.63 3.27 5.98
N ILE A 71 4.70 4.05 5.77
CA ILE A 71 5.74 4.20 6.78
C ILE A 71 5.18 4.88 8.03
N TYR A 72 4.39 5.95 7.86
CA TYR A 72 3.80 6.69 8.95
C TYR A 72 2.82 5.85 9.78
N ASP A 73 1.89 5.16 9.13
CA ASP A 73 0.83 4.40 9.79
C ASP A 73 1.39 3.19 10.53
N TYR A 74 2.30 2.45 9.90
CA TYR A 74 2.90 1.27 10.54
C TYR A 74 3.78 1.65 11.72
N ASN A 75 4.52 2.76 11.65
CA ASN A 75 5.26 3.27 12.79
C ASN A 75 4.32 3.65 13.95
N THR A 76 3.21 4.31 13.63
CA THR A 76 2.23 4.75 14.64
C THR A 76 1.54 3.57 15.31
N VAL A 77 1.03 2.60 14.54
CA VAL A 77 0.31 1.44 15.10
C VAL A 77 1.22 0.51 15.88
N MET A 78 2.48 0.32 15.44
CA MET A 78 3.44 -0.50 16.16
C MET A 78 3.86 0.14 17.48
N ARG A 79 4.06 1.46 17.50
CA ARG A 79 4.34 2.21 18.73
C ARG A 79 3.19 2.05 19.72
N LEU A 80 1.96 2.33 19.29
CA LEU A 80 0.77 2.19 20.13
C LEU A 80 0.61 0.76 20.68
N TYR A 81 0.82 -0.24 19.82
CA TYR A 81 0.72 -1.64 20.25
C TYR A 81 1.73 -1.98 21.36
N LEU A 82 2.99 -1.57 21.20
CA LEU A 82 4.04 -1.83 22.19
C LEU A 82 3.79 -1.08 23.50
N GLU A 83 3.35 0.18 23.43
CA GLU A 83 2.96 0.98 24.60
C GLU A 83 1.85 0.28 25.40
N GLN A 84 0.79 -0.17 24.71
CA GLN A 84 -0.31 -0.88 25.36
C GLN A 84 0.11 -2.25 25.91
N GLN A 85 1.01 -2.98 25.24
CA GLN A 85 1.54 -4.25 25.75
C GLN A 85 2.38 -4.04 27.02
N ALA A 86 3.24 -3.02 27.06
CA ALA A 86 4.02 -2.70 28.25
C ALA A 86 3.08 -2.39 29.43
N GLN A 87 2.11 -1.51 29.24
CA GLN A 87 1.12 -1.16 30.27
C GLN A 87 0.31 -2.37 30.74
N PHE A 88 -0.05 -3.28 29.83
CA PHE A 88 -0.77 -4.51 30.15
C PHE A 88 0.04 -5.39 31.11
N TYR A 89 1.31 -5.66 30.82
CA TYR A 89 2.16 -6.48 31.69
C TYR A 89 2.48 -5.80 33.02
N GLU A 90 2.68 -4.48 33.03
CA GLU A 90 2.85 -3.71 34.28
C GLU A 90 1.63 -3.83 35.18
N THR A 91 0.43 -3.73 34.60
CA THR A 91 -0.85 -3.86 35.32
C THR A 91 -1.00 -5.26 35.91
N ILE A 92 -0.64 -6.31 35.17
CA ILE A 92 -0.64 -7.69 35.67
C ILE A 92 0.33 -7.83 36.85
N ALA A 93 1.56 -7.37 36.69
CA ALA A 93 2.58 -7.45 37.74
C ALA A 93 2.13 -6.70 39.01
N GLN A 94 1.52 -5.52 38.86
CA GLN A 94 0.99 -4.76 39.99
C GLN A 94 -0.13 -5.51 40.72
N LYS A 95 -1.08 -6.11 39.99
CA LYS A 95 -2.16 -6.91 40.58
C LYS A 95 -1.64 -8.13 41.32
N LEU A 96 -0.65 -8.83 40.76
CA LEU A 96 -0.02 -9.98 41.41
C LEU A 96 0.72 -9.55 42.69
N ARG A 97 1.44 -8.43 42.66
CA ARG A 97 2.09 -7.86 43.86
C ARG A 97 1.09 -7.50 44.96
N GLN A 98 -0.05 -6.90 44.59
CA GLN A 98 -1.12 -6.57 45.53
C GLN A 98 -1.79 -7.81 46.13
N ALA A 99 -1.92 -8.89 45.36
CA ALA A 99 -2.43 -10.15 45.89
C ALA A 99 -1.42 -10.80 46.84
N LEU A 100 -0.13 -10.82 46.46
CA LEU A 100 0.95 -11.36 47.28
C LEU A 100 1.07 -10.65 48.63
N SER A 101 0.91 -9.32 48.68
CA SER A 101 1.00 -8.55 49.93
C SER A 101 -0.10 -8.86 50.96
N ARG A 102 -1.13 -9.63 50.59
CA ARG A 102 -2.18 -10.09 51.51
C ARG A 102 -1.80 -11.36 52.28
N PHE A 103 -0.74 -12.05 51.85
CA PHE A 103 -0.26 -13.24 52.55
C PHE A 103 0.72 -12.81 53.65
N PRO A 104 0.56 -13.30 54.89
CA PRO A 104 1.46 -12.95 55.99
C PRO A 104 2.87 -13.49 55.70
N MET A 105 3.89 -12.67 56.00
CA MET A 105 5.27 -13.13 56.09
C MET A 105 5.36 -14.01 57.35
N MET A 106 5.76 -15.28 57.17
CA MET A 106 6.02 -16.21 58.26
C MET A 106 7.38 -15.94 58.90
#